data_AF-A0A367PFK8-F1
#
_entry.id   AF-A0A367PFK8-F1
#
_cell.length_a   1.000
_cell.length_b   1.000
_cell.length_c   1.000
_cell.angle_alpha   90.00
_cell.angle_beta   90.00
_cell.angle_gamma   90.00
#
_symmetry.space_group_name_H-M   'P 1'
#
loop_
_entity.id
_entity.type
_entity.pdbx_description
1 polymer ?
#
loop_
_entity_poly.entity_id
_entity_poly.type
_entity_poly.pdbx_seq_one_letter_code
_entity_poly.pdbx_strand_id
1 'polypeptide(L)' 'MSKTDKKRYLKALNRRLKKASAGKFDTLFVFDPPGSKPKNATGVTASGPASDEILAVMNAVQASVSAKFEGTAKLG' A
#
# COMPACT_ATOMS: atom_id res chain seq x y z
N MET A 1 -5.61 10.74 -9.91
CA MET A 1 -4.54 11.07 -8.93
C MET A 1 -3.33 11.64 -9.66
N SER A 2 -2.73 12.72 -9.17
CA SER A 2 -1.45 13.21 -9.69
C SER A 2 -0.30 12.23 -9.38
N LYS A 3 0.83 12.35 -10.07
CA LYS A 3 2.05 11.55 -9.76
C LYS A 3 2.50 11.72 -8.30
N THR A 4 2.35 12.93 -7.76
CA THR A 4 2.70 13.25 -6.37
C THR A 4 1.76 12.58 -5.38
N ASP A 5 0.45 12.60 -5.65
CA ASP A 5 -0.55 11.96 -4.79
C ASP A 5 -0.43 10.44 -4.84
N LYS A 6 -0.18 9.87 -6.02
CA LYS A 6 0.11 8.44 -6.18
C LYS A 6 1.32 8.03 -5.34
N LYS A 7 2.43 8.78 -5.43
CA LYS A 7 3.64 8.53 -4.62
C LYS A 7 3.35 8.60 -3.11
N ARG A 8 2.56 9.58 -2.67
CA ARG A 8 2.17 9.73 -1.25
C ARG A 8 1.27 8.57 -0.80
N TYR A 9 0.29 8.21 -1.62
CA TYR A 9 -0.61 7.09 -1.42
C TYR A 9 0.16 5.78 -1.26
N LEU A 10 1.02 5.42 -2.23
CA LEU A 10 1.78 4.17 -2.20
C LEU A 10 2.75 4.10 -1.01
N LYS A 11 3.38 5.23 -0.63
CA LYS A 11 4.21 5.30 0.59
C LYS A 11 3.39 5.10 1.86
N ALA A 12 2.22 5.73 1.96
CA ALA A 12 1.34 5.60 3.12
C ALA A 12 0.81 4.16 3.23
N LEU A 13 0.43 3.55 2.10
CA LEU A 13 0.01 2.16 1.99
C LEU A 13 1.11 1.22 2.50
N ASN A 14 2.30 1.25 1.91
CA ASN A 14 3.39 0.37 2.32
C ASN A 14 3.76 0.57 3.82
N ARG A 15 3.81 1.81 4.31
CA ARG A 15 4.08 2.08 5.73
C ARG A 15 3.02 1.46 6.66
N ARG A 16 1.74 1.59 6.31
CA ARG A 16 0.66 0.99 7.13
C ARG A 16 0.65 -0.52 7.03
N LEU A 17 0.92 -1.09 5.87
CA LEU A 17 1.04 -2.53 5.69
C LEU A 17 2.18 -3.10 6.55
N LYS A 18 3.36 -2.47 6.55
CA LYS A 18 4.48 -2.84 7.45
C LYS A 18 4.12 -2.74 8.92
N LYS A 19 3.32 -1.74 9.30
CA LYS A 19 2.84 -1.60 10.68
C LYS A 19 1.79 -2.65 11.04
N ALA A 20 0.88 -2.97 10.12
CA ALA A 20 -0.15 -3.98 10.32
C ALA A 20 0.45 -5.39 10.39
N SER A 21 1.49 -5.65 9.60
CA SER A 21 2.22 -6.91 9.68
C SER A 21 3.05 -7.02 10.94
N ALA A 22 3.79 -5.99 11.38
CA ALA A 22 4.55 -5.99 12.64
C ALA A 22 5.35 -7.30 12.92
N GLY A 23 5.81 -8.00 11.87
CA GLY A 23 6.51 -9.30 11.98
C GLY A 23 5.60 -10.53 12.08
N LYS A 24 4.28 -10.39 12.04
CA LYS A 24 3.31 -11.50 11.98
C LYS A 24 3.32 -12.25 10.65
N PHE A 25 3.84 -11.62 9.61
CA PHE A 25 3.94 -12.20 8.28
C PHE A 25 5.40 -12.23 7.86
N ASP A 26 5.85 -13.38 7.36
CA ASP A 26 7.21 -13.53 6.79
C ASP A 26 7.38 -12.76 5.47
N THR A 27 6.30 -12.21 4.92
CA THR A 27 6.32 -11.45 3.67
C THR A 27 6.61 -9.97 3.89
N LEU A 28 7.53 -9.40 3.10
CA LEU A 28 7.78 -7.96 3.05
C LEU A 28 6.88 -7.30 2.00
N PHE A 29 6.41 -6.08 2.27
CA PHE A 29 5.66 -5.31 1.27
C PHE A 29 6.60 -4.45 0.41
N VAL A 30 6.56 -4.67 -0.90
CA VAL A 30 7.40 -4.00 -1.90
C VAL A 30 6.54 -3.25 -2.91
N PHE A 31 7.14 -2.27 -3.60
CA PHE A 31 6.45 -1.61 -4.71
C PHE A 31 6.36 -2.55 -5.91
N ASP A 32 5.25 -2.50 -6.62
CA ASP A 32 5.00 -3.27 -7.83
C ASP A 32 5.33 -2.43 -9.09
N PRO A 33 6.10 -2.96 -10.07
CA PRO A 33 6.86 -4.21 -10.00
C PRO A 33 8.01 -4.14 -8.97
N PRO A 34 8.42 -5.28 -8.35
CA PRO A 34 9.47 -5.31 -7.32
C PRO A 34 10.72 -4.50 -7.70
N GLY A 35 11.23 -3.71 -6.75
CA GLY A 35 12.36 -2.80 -7.00
C GLY A 35 11.97 -1.43 -7.58
N SER A 36 10.70 -1.23 -7.96
CA SER A 36 10.22 0.07 -8.43
C SER A 36 10.32 1.13 -7.35
N LYS A 37 10.71 2.34 -7.76
CA LYS A 37 10.57 3.53 -6.91
C LYS A 37 9.07 3.88 -6.82
N PRO A 38 8.57 4.40 -5.68
CA PRO A 38 7.14 4.69 -5.50
C PRO A 38 6.54 5.67 -6.52
N LYS A 39 7.37 6.45 -7.24
CA LYS A 39 6.92 7.34 -8.31
C LYS A 39 6.54 6.61 -9.61
N ASN A 40 7.12 5.42 -9.83
CA ASN A 40 6.94 4.62 -11.05
C ASN A 40 6.11 3.37 -10.78
N ALA A 41 5.94 3.02 -9.51
CA ALA A 41 5.19 1.86 -9.08
C ALA A 41 3.71 1.96 -9.47
N THR A 42 3.13 0.82 -9.84
CA THR A 42 1.72 0.60 -10.14
C THR A 42 0.93 0.29 -8.87
N GLY A 43 1.56 -0.38 -7.90
CA GLY A 43 0.95 -0.76 -6.63
C GLY A 43 1.96 -1.10 -5.53
N VAL A 44 1.45 -1.74 -4.47
CA VAL A 44 2.26 -2.41 -3.43
C VAL A 44 1.84 -3.87 -3.43
N THR A 45 2.81 -4.77 -3.47
CA THR A 45 2.58 -6.23 -3.44
C THR A 45 3.37 -6.87 -2.30
N ALA A 46 3.03 -8.11 -1.95
CA ALA A 46 3.83 -8.92 -1.05
C ALA A 46 5.05 -9.49 -1.80
N SER A 47 6.19 -9.63 -1.12
CA SER A 47 7.43 -10.18 -1.68
C SER A 47 7.39 -11.69 -1.91
N GLY A 48 6.34 -12.36 -1.45
CA GLY A 48 6.15 -13.81 -1.52
C GLY A 48 4.66 -14.17 -1.48
N PRO A 49 4.33 -15.46 -1.34
CA PRO A 49 2.95 -15.92 -1.27
C PRO A 49 2.18 -15.20 -0.14
N ALA A 50 1.05 -14.58 -0.48
CA ALA A 50 0.16 -13.98 0.50
C ALA A 50 -0.95 -14.98 0.83
N SER A 51 -1.09 -15.34 2.11
CA SER A 51 -2.25 -16.08 2.59
C SER A 51 -3.51 -15.20 2.58
N ASP A 52 -4.69 -15.82 2.69
CA ASP A 52 -5.96 -15.09 2.73
C ASP A 52 -6.01 -14.05 3.88
N GLU A 53 -5.37 -14.34 5.01
CA GLU A 53 -5.22 -13.40 6.12
C GLU A 53 -4.40 -12.17 5.72
N ILE A 54 -3.26 -12.37 5.03
CA ILE A 54 -2.41 -11.27 4.53
C ILE A 54 -3.20 -10.43 3.52
N LEU A 55 -3.95 -11.07 2.62
CA LEU A 55 -4.80 -10.40 1.65
C LEU A 55 -5.90 -9.58 2.31
N ALA A 56 -6.55 -10.11 3.37
CA ALA A 56 -7.56 -9.39 4.13
C ALA A 56 -6.98 -8.14 4.81
N VAL A 57 -5.78 -8.25 5.41
CA VAL A 57 -5.07 -7.10 5.98
C VAL A 57 -4.70 -6.09 4.90
N MET A 58 -4.21 -6.56 3.74
CA MET A 58 -3.89 -5.70 2.60
C MET A 58 -5.10 -4.88 2.16
N ASN A 59 -6.24 -5.53 1.98
CA ASN A 59 -7.49 -4.90 1.57
C ASN A 59 -8.00 -3.90 2.62
N ALA A 60 -7.98 -4.26 3.90
CA ALA A 60 -8.41 -3.35 4.98
C ALA A 60 -7.52 -2.10 5.08
N VAL A 61 -6.19 -2.27 4.98
CA VAL A 61 -5.26 -1.15 4.99
C VAL A 61 -5.45 -0.29 3.73
N GLN A 62 -5.62 -0.92 2.57
CA GLN A 62 -5.88 -0.22 1.32
C GLN A 62 -7.14 0.63 1.41
N ALA A 63 -8.26 0.08 1.87
CA ALA A 63 -9.50 0.82 2.07
C ALA A 63 -9.31 2.02 3.02
N SER A 64 -8.62 1.81 4.15
CA SER A 64 -8.33 2.87 5.12
C SER A 64 -7.41 3.97 4.59
N VAL A 65 -6.49 3.64 3.69
CA VAL A 65 -5.64 4.63 3.02
C VAL A 65 -6.41 5.33 1.91
N SER A 66 -7.13 4.58 1.06
CA SER A 66 -7.91 5.14 -0.05
C SER A 66 -8.92 6.17 0.45
N ALA A 67 -9.68 5.86 1.50
CA ALA A 67 -10.65 6.79 2.09
C ALA A 67 -10.02 8.12 2.52
N LYS A 68 -8.77 8.11 3.02
CA LYS A 68 -8.05 9.35 3.36
C LYS A 68 -7.66 10.18 2.15
N PHE A 69 -7.31 9.52 1.05
CA PHE A 69 -6.88 10.20 -0.17
C PHE A 69 -8.05 10.60 -1.07
N GLU A 70 -9.16 9.86 -1.06
CA GLU A 70 -10.43 10.22 -1.69
C GLU A 70 -11.11 11.39 -0.95
N GLY A 71 -11.04 11.40 0.39
CA GLY A 71 -11.53 12.52 1.20
C GLY A 71 -10.78 13.83 0.91
N THR A 72 -9.47 13.76 0.61
CA THR A 72 -8.71 14.93 0.18
C THR A 72 -8.96 15.36 -1.27
N ALA A 73 -9.49 14.47 -2.12
CA ALA A 73 -9.84 14.81 -3.51
C ALA A 73 -11.20 15.51 -3.64
N LYS A 74 -12.07 15.41 -2.63
CA LYS A 74 -13.39 16.06 -2.59
C LYS A 74 -13.39 17.47 -1.99
N LEU A 75 -12.25 17.95 -1.51
CA LEU A 75 -12.09 19.25 -0.84
C LEU A 75 -11.19 20.23 -1.64
N GLY A 76 -10.89 19.92 -2.90
CA GLY A 76 -10.09 20.75 -3.80
C GLY A 76 -10.90 21.23 -4.99
#